data_AF-A0A8I0H8Z1-F1
#
_entry.id   AF-A0A8I0H8Z1-F1
#
_cell.length_a   1.000
_cell.length_b   1.000
_cell.length_c   1.000
_cell.angle_alpha   90.00
_cell.angle_beta   90.00
_cell.angle_gamma   90.00
#
_symmetry.space_group_name_H-M   'P 1'
#
loop_
_entity.id
_entity.type
_entity.pdbx_description
1 polymer ?
#
loop_
_entity_poly.entity_id
_entity_poly.type
_entity_poly.pdbx_seq_one_letter_code
_entity_poly.pdbx_strand_id
1 'polypeptide(L)'
;DACLNSILRQSWQHFEIIIVDDGSRDATWNMLMHWKKQDARIIPFHQENAGVSEARNTAMRHASGDYYRFVDVDDQLPPDSLEQLV
;
A
#
# COMPACT_ATOMS: atom_id res chain seq x y z
N ASP A 1 -11.47 1.93 -4.30
CA ASP A 1 -10.23 1.12 -4.30
C ASP A 1 -9.50 1.12 -5.65
N ALA A 2 -9.52 2.22 -6.41
CA ALA A 2 -8.92 2.25 -7.75
C ALA A 2 -7.38 2.16 -7.70
N CYS A 3 -6.75 2.93 -6.80
CA CYS A 3 -5.31 2.90 -6.54
C CYS A 3 -4.83 1.47 -6.24
N LEU A 4 -5.38 0.83 -5.21
CA LEU A 4 -5.01 -0.53 -4.80
C LEU A 4 -5.19 -1.55 -5.94
N ASN A 5 -6.30 -1.48 -6.67
CA ASN A 5 -6.52 -2.35 -7.83
C ASN A 5 -5.47 -2.16 -8.93
N SER A 6 -5.02 -0.91 -9.18
CA SER A 6 -3.98 -0.64 -10.18
C SER A 6 -2.61 -1.23 -9.80
N ILE A 7 -2.29 -1.25 -8.50
CA ILE A 7 -1.05 -1.83 -7.97
C ILE A 7 -1.11 -3.37 -8.02
N LEU A 8 -2.25 -3.97 -7.64
CA LEU A 8 -2.39 -5.44 -7.64
C LEU A 8 -2.27 -6.06 -9.05
N ARG A 9 -2.63 -5.29 -10.08
CA ARG A 9 -2.64 -5.71 -11.49
C ARG A 9 -1.35 -5.40 -12.26
N GLN A 10 -0.28 -5.01 -11.57
CA GLN A 10 1.01 -4.74 -12.23
C GLN A 10 1.55 -5.99 -12.93
N SER A 11 2.25 -5.87 -14.05
CA SER A 11 2.82 -7.04 -14.76
C SER A 11 3.90 -7.75 -13.94
N TRP A 12 4.71 -6.99 -13.20
CA TRP A 12 5.69 -7.51 -12.24
C TRP A 12 5.05 -7.75 -10.87
N GLN A 13 5.04 -9.00 -10.39
CA GLN A 13 4.24 -9.44 -9.24
C GLN A 13 5.02 -9.64 -7.93
N HIS A 14 6.35 -9.44 -7.94
CA HIS A 14 7.24 -9.69 -6.80
C HIS A 14 7.32 -8.50 -5.83
N PHE A 15 6.17 -8.03 -5.33
CA PHE A 15 6.09 -6.90 -4.42
C PHE A 15 5.23 -7.19 -3.20
N GLU A 16 5.39 -6.36 -2.17
CA GLU A 16 4.47 -6.21 -1.05
C GLU A 16 3.81 -4.83 -1.08
N ILE A 17 2.57 -4.72 -0.58
CA ILE A 17 1.83 -3.47 -0.46
C ILE A 17 1.64 -3.18 1.02
N ILE A 18 2.44 -2.27 1.56
CA ILE A 18 2.31 -1.80 2.93
C ILE A 18 1.41 -0.58 2.94
N ILE A 19 0.28 -0.67 3.65
CA ILE A 19 -0.70 0.42 3.75
C ILE A 19 -0.83 0.82 5.21
N VAL A 20 -0.64 2.10 5.49
CA VAL A 20 -0.76 2.64 6.85
C VAL A 20 -2.04 3.47 6.94
N ASP A 21 -2.99 3.00 7.72
CA ASP A 21 -4.15 3.76 8.14
C ASP A 21 -3.75 4.72 9.28
N ASP A 22 -3.61 6.00 8.95
CA ASP A 22 -3.14 7.07 9.84
C ASP A 22 -4.28 7.70 10.66
N GLY A 23 -5.04 6.85 11.34
CA GLY A 23 -6.11 7.26 12.24
C GLY A 23 -7.41 7.65 11.54
N SER A 24 -7.78 6.95 10.46
CA SER A 24 -9.07 7.18 9.78
C SER A 24 -10.25 6.91 10.73
N ARG A 25 -11.31 7.70 10.58
CA ARG A 25 -12.55 7.61 11.40
C ARG A 25 -13.71 6.93 10.68
N ASP A 26 -13.49 6.50 9.45
CA ASP A 26 -14.47 5.84 8.61
C ASP A 26 -14.21 4.32 8.54
N ALA A 27 -14.75 3.66 7.52
CA ALA A 27 -14.61 2.22 7.35
C ALA A 27 -13.24 1.79 6.75
N THR A 28 -12.28 2.70 6.59
CA THR A 28 -11.00 2.42 5.92
C THR A 28 -10.27 1.22 6.50
N TRP A 29 -10.15 1.13 7.83
CA TRP A 29 -9.49 -0.02 8.47
C TRP A 29 -10.16 -1.36 8.13
N ASN A 30 -11.50 -1.40 8.19
CA ASN A 30 -12.26 -2.61 7.88
C ASN A 30 -12.10 -3.01 6.41
N MET A 31 -12.05 -2.03 5.51
CA MET A 31 -11.78 -2.24 4.08
C MET A 31 -10.39 -2.83 3.87
N LEU A 32 -9.36 -2.30 4.54
CA LEU A 32 -8.00 -2.85 4.46
C LEU A 32 -7.91 -4.29 4.99
N MET A 33 -8.62 -4.61 6.08
CA MET A 33 -8.72 -5.98 6.58
C MET A 33 -9.40 -6.93 5.60
N HIS A 34 -10.39 -6.45 4.85
CA HIS A 34 -11.04 -7.24 3.80
C HIS A 34 -10.06 -7.55 2.66
N TRP A 35 -9.32 -6.53 2.20
CA TRP A 35 -8.29 -6.69 1.17
C TRP A 35 -7.17 -7.64 1.58
N LYS A 36 -6.68 -7.55 2.82
CA LYS A 36 -5.68 -8.49 3.37
C LYS A 36 -6.12 -9.95 3.28
N LYS A 37 -7.42 -10.24 3.42
CA LYS A 37 -7.95 -11.60 3.31
C LYS A 37 -7.95 -12.12 1.87
N GLN A 38 -7.95 -11.22 0.88
CA GLN A 38 -8.02 -11.55 -0.53
C GLN A 38 -6.64 -11.68 -1.17
N ASP A 39 -5.67 -10.86 -0.75
CA ASP A 39 -4.31 -10.89 -1.27
C ASP A 39 -3.28 -10.75 -0.13
N ALA A 40 -2.43 -11.76 0.00
CA ALA A 40 -1.43 -11.85 1.06
C ALA A 40 -0.31 -10.80 0.94
N ARG A 41 -0.16 -10.15 -0.23
CA ARG A 41 0.80 -9.05 -0.41
C ARG A 41 0.34 -7.77 0.28
N ILE A 42 -0.92 -7.68 0.70
CA ILE A 42 -1.47 -6.49 1.37
C ILE A 42 -1.20 -6.60 2.87
N ILE A 43 -0.36 -5.69 3.36
CA ILE A 43 0.14 -5.67 4.75
C ILE A 43 -0.32 -4.36 5.39
N PRO A 44 -1.54 -4.33 5.95
CA PRO A 44 -2.08 -3.14 6.57
C PRO A 44 -1.56 -2.95 8.00
N PHE A 45 -1.27 -1.70 8.34
CA PHE A 45 -0.96 -1.22 9.69
C PHE A 45 -1.92 -0.10 10.07
N HIS A 46 -2.23 0.00 11.36
CA HIS A 46 -3.01 1.10 11.92
C HIS A 46 -2.13 1.87 12.90
N GLN A 47 -2.21 3.19 12.88
CA GLN A 47 -1.58 4.07 13.84
C GLN A 47 -2.49 5.24 14.21
N GLU A 48 -2.18 5.91 15.31
CA GLU A 48 -2.79 7.22 15.60
C GLU A 48 -2.32 8.26 14.59
N ASN A 49 -3.17 9.24 14.28
CA ASN A 49 -2.88 10.26 13.29
C ASN A 49 -1.59 11.02 13.61
N ALA A 50 -0.57 10.84 12.76
CA ALA A 50 0.75 11.45 12.89
C ALA A 50 1.23 12.11 11.57
N GLY A 51 0.38 12.08 10.54
CA GLY A 51 0.63 12.68 9.24
C GLY A 51 1.36 11.76 8.26
N VAL A 52 1.32 12.14 6.98
CA VAL A 52 1.83 11.31 5.86
C VAL A 52 3.30 10.92 6.00
N SER A 53 4.14 11.82 6.51
CA SER A 53 5.56 11.54 6.69
C SER A 53 5.78 10.41 7.70
N GLU A 54 5.05 10.42 8.82
CA GLU A 54 5.20 9.36 9.81
C GLU A 54 4.54 8.06 9.34
N ALA A 55 3.42 8.14 8.62
CA ALA A 55 2.84 6.96 7.97
C ALA A 55 3.83 6.28 7.01
N ARG A 56 4.56 7.05 6.18
CA ARG A 56 5.62 6.52 5.31
C ARG A 56 6.79 5.94 6.12
N ASN A 57 7.19 6.58 7.22
CA ASN A 57 8.22 6.04 8.12
C ASN A 57 7.80 4.70 8.73
N THR A 58 6.56 4.58 9.19
CA THR A 58 5.99 3.31 9.67
C THR A 58 6.05 2.24 8.58
N ALA A 59 5.63 2.57 7.35
CA ALA A 59 5.69 1.62 6.24
C ALA A 59 7.13 1.15 5.96
N MET A 60 8.09 2.07 5.89
CA MET A 60 9.50 1.74 5.64
C MET A 60 10.12 0.84 6.71
N ARG A 61 9.76 1.03 7.99
CA ARG A 61 10.24 0.18 9.10
C ARG A 61 9.75 -1.27 9.01
N HIS A 62 8.62 -1.51 8.33
CA HIS A 62 8.01 -2.83 8.17
C HIS A 62 8.29 -3.48 6.82
N ALA A 63 8.85 -2.74 5.87
CA ALA A 63 9.20 -3.26 4.56
C ALA A 63 10.38 -4.23 4.60
N SER A 64 10.33 -5.20 3.69
CA SER A 64 11.31 -6.26 3.52
C SER A 64 11.94 -6.30 2.12
N GLY A 65 11.35 -5.59 1.13
CA GLY A 65 11.88 -5.51 -0.23
C GLY A 65 13.13 -4.64 -0.39
N ASP A 66 13.81 -4.79 -1.53
CA ASP A 66 15.05 -4.08 -1.87
C ASP A 66 14.84 -2.61 -2.29
N TYR A 67 13.62 -2.28 -2.75
CA TYR A 67 13.27 -0.96 -3.28
C TYR A 67 11.98 -0.44 -2.66
N TYR A 68 11.88 0.89 -2.56
CA TYR A 68 10.66 1.59 -2.14
C TYR A 68 10.00 2.29 -3.32
N ARG A 69 8.67 2.15 -3.40
CA ARG A 69 7.84 3.02 -4.22
C ARG A 69 6.64 3.51 -3.41
N PHE A 70 6.56 4.82 -3.25
CA PHE A 70 5.39 5.46 -2.65
C PHE A 70 4.35 5.72 -3.73
N VAL A 71 3.08 5.46 -3.40
CA VAL A 71 1.93 5.72 -4.26
C VAL A 71 0.87 6.40 -3.41
N ASP A 72 0.39 7.56 -3.85
CA ASP A 72 -0.67 8.27 -3.13
C ASP A 72 -2.03 7.65 -3.44
N VAL A 73 -2.98 7.76 -2.50
CA VAL A 73 -4.25 7.00 -2.54
C VAL A 73 -5.19 7.44 -3.66
N ASP A 74 -4.95 8.63 -4.21
CA ASP A 74 -5.67 9.24 -5.33
C ASP A 74 -5.02 8.97 -6.71
N ASP A 75 -3.87 8.28 -6.74
CA ASP A 75 -3.18 7.91 -7.97
C ASP A 75 -3.52 6.49 -8.48
N GLN A 76 -3.22 6.24 -9.75
CA GLN A 76 -3.25 4.90 -10.37
C GLN A 76 -2.00 4.67 -11.20
N LEU A 77 -1.50 3.44 -11.20
CA LEU A 77 -0.32 3.07 -11.95
C LEU A 77 -0.67 2.48 -13.32
N PRO A 78 0.08 2.81 -14.39
CA PRO A 78 0.06 2.02 -15.63
C PRO A 78 0.40 0.55 -15.35
N PRO A 79 -0.15 -0.43 -16.10
CA PRO A 79 0.00 -1.85 -15.78
C PRO A 79 1.45 -2.37 -15.74
N ASP A 80 2.37 -1.78 -16.48
CA ASP A 80 3.77 -2.18 -16.59
C ASP A 80 4.71 -1.32 -15.74
N SER A 81 4.16 -0.43 -14.91
CA SER A 81 4.95 0.60 -14.25
C SER A 81 6.00 0.05 -13.27
N LEU A 82 5.72 -1.04 -12.56
CA LEU A 82 6.73 -1.69 -11.70
C LEU A 82 7.79 -2.42 -12.52
N GLU A 83 7.39 -3.12 -13.60
CA GLU A 83 8.32 -3.87 -14.46
C GLU A 83 9.37 -2.97 -15.12
N GLN A 84 9.01 -1.73 -15.47
CA GLN A 84 9.93 -0.76 -16.08
C GLN A 84 10.95 -0.16 -15.10
N LEU A 85 10.74 -0.31 -13.79
CA LEU A 85 11.57 0.31 -12.74
C LEU A 85 12.50 -0.67 -12.04
N VAL A 86 12.36 -1.98 -12.30
CA VAL A 86 13.14 -3.06 -11.67
C VAL A 86 14.26 -3.55 -12.57
#